data_AF-A0A3B3CYX7-F1
#
_entry.id   AF-A0A3B3CYX7-F1
#
_cell.length_a   1.000
_cell.length_b   1.000
_cell.length_c   1.000
_cell.angle_alpha   90.00
_cell.angle_beta   90.00
_cell.angle_gamma   90.00
#
_symmetry.space_group_name_H-M   'P 1'
#
loop_
_entity.id
_entity.type
_entity.pdbx_description
1 polymer ?
#
loop_
_entity_poly.entity_id
_entity_poly.type
_entity_poly.pdbx_seq_one_letter_code
_entity_poly.pdbx_strand_id
1 'polypeptide(L)'
;MSPLLLLLLCSSAVASGRGDRFTNHWAVRIRGGPEQADAVAEKYGYRNLGQVGGLQDLYHFHHSRVLRRAAFPLRGRHSFIHLDAKVAWAQQQLVKPRVKRSVLRDSALLSFNDPKWSKMWYIHCQDGSGRCRSEMNVLAAWQRGFTGRNVVVSILDDGIERTHPDLSQNYDHLASYDINGNDHDPTPRYDSRNENVHGTRCAGEVAAAANNSHCIVGIAYNAHIGGIRMLDGDVTDIVEAKSLRIRPDYIHIYSASWGPKDDGRTVDGPGPLTRLAFEEGIKKGRRGLGSVFVWAAGNGGRQADHCSCDGYTSSIYTISVSSTTENGNKPWYLEACSSIMVTTYSSGDFHERKMVRLPVLDSDAAQCSR
;
A
#
# COMPACT_ATOMS: atom_id res chain seq x y z
N MET A 1 -31.73 71.60 14.00
CA MET A 1 -31.53 70.47 14.93
C MET A 1 -32.19 69.26 14.28
N SER A 2 -31.53 68.57 13.36
CA SER A 2 -30.58 67.44 13.54
C SER A 2 -31.20 66.27 12.74
N PRO A 3 -30.59 65.83 11.64
CA PRO A 3 -31.21 64.85 10.74
C PRO A 3 -30.98 63.42 11.24
N LEU A 4 -32.00 62.57 11.15
CA LEU A 4 -31.87 61.13 11.39
C LEU A 4 -31.22 60.47 10.17
N LEU A 5 -30.07 59.85 10.41
CA LEU A 5 -29.22 59.17 9.46
C LEU A 5 -29.84 57.83 9.03
N LEU A 6 -30.16 57.68 7.74
CA LEU A 6 -30.62 56.41 7.15
C LEU A 6 -29.37 55.54 6.85
N LEU A 7 -29.11 54.54 7.68
CA LEU A 7 -28.03 53.56 7.46
C LEU A 7 -28.46 52.53 6.42
N LEU A 8 -27.99 52.71 5.19
CA LEU A 8 -28.00 51.68 4.13
C LEU A 8 -26.98 50.59 4.49
N LEU A 9 -27.49 49.45 4.97
CA LEU A 9 -26.73 48.21 5.09
C LEU A 9 -26.47 47.65 3.68
N CYS A 10 -25.33 48.00 3.10
CA CYS A 10 -24.76 47.30 1.95
C CYS A 10 -24.39 45.87 2.38
N SER A 11 -25.27 44.91 2.12
CA SER A 11 -24.95 43.49 2.15
C SER A 11 -23.95 43.19 1.03
N SER A 12 -22.66 43.26 1.33
CA SER A 12 -21.62 42.73 0.45
C SER A 12 -21.70 41.21 0.45
N ALA A 13 -22.43 40.67 -0.53
CA ALA A 13 -22.29 39.28 -0.91
C ALA A 13 -20.84 39.06 -1.37
N VAL A 14 -20.01 38.47 -0.52
CA VAL A 14 -18.68 37.99 -0.90
C VAL A 14 -18.90 36.78 -1.80
N ALA A 15 -19.06 37.03 -3.09
CA ALA A 15 -18.96 36.00 -4.11
C ALA A 15 -17.52 35.45 -4.05
N SER A 16 -17.37 34.21 -3.56
CA SER A 16 -16.11 33.46 -3.63
C SER A 16 -15.82 33.13 -5.10
N GLY A 17 -15.22 34.07 -5.80
CA GLY A 17 -14.75 33.90 -7.17
C GLY A 17 -13.37 33.26 -7.18
N ARG A 18 -13.28 31.92 -7.25
CA ARG A 18 -12.07 31.29 -7.80
C ARG A 18 -12.05 31.58 -9.30
N GLY A 19 -11.45 32.71 -9.69
CA GLY A 19 -11.33 33.11 -11.08
C GLY A 19 -10.49 32.12 -11.89
N ASP A 20 -11.08 31.53 -12.92
CA ASP A 20 -10.37 30.72 -13.92
C ASP A 20 -9.22 31.53 -14.54
N ARG A 21 -7.98 31.01 -14.48
CA ARG A 21 -6.81 31.67 -15.08
C ARG A 21 -6.54 31.05 -16.45
N PHE A 22 -6.85 31.80 -17.51
CA PHE A 22 -6.66 31.37 -18.88
C PHE A 22 -5.18 31.42 -19.29
N THR A 23 -4.74 30.45 -20.08
CA THR A 23 -3.39 30.45 -20.67
C THR A 23 -3.45 30.89 -22.14
N ASN A 24 -2.27 31.15 -22.71
CA ASN A 24 -2.04 31.43 -24.12
C ASN A 24 -1.93 30.17 -24.98
N HIS A 25 -2.46 29.04 -24.50
CA HIS A 25 -2.43 27.75 -25.17
C HIS A 25 -3.85 27.22 -25.42
N TRP A 26 -4.00 26.52 -26.54
CA TRP A 26 -5.24 25.85 -26.96
C TRP A 26 -4.94 24.40 -27.31
N ALA A 27 -5.90 23.53 -27.03
CA ALA A 27 -5.99 22.22 -27.64
C ALA A 27 -7.06 22.32 -28.73
N VAL A 28 -6.72 21.93 -29.95
CA VAL A 28 -7.60 22.06 -31.12
C VAL A 28 -7.65 20.73 -31.85
N ARG A 29 -8.86 20.23 -32.10
CA ARG A 29 -9.07 19.00 -32.87
C ARG A 29 -9.31 19.36 -34.34
N ILE A 30 -8.38 18.97 -35.21
CA ILE A 30 -8.40 19.28 -36.64
C ILE A 30 -8.18 17.97 -37.40
N ARG A 31 -9.13 17.61 -38.25
CA ARG A 31 -9.00 16.43 -39.11
C ARG A 31 -8.23 16.80 -40.38
N GLY A 32 -7.47 15.86 -40.92
CA GLY A 32 -6.71 16.06 -42.17
C GLY A 32 -5.20 16.26 -41.99
N GLY A 33 -4.67 15.98 -40.80
CA GLY A 33 -3.23 15.89 -40.57
C GLY A 33 -2.52 17.23 -40.26
N PRO A 34 -1.19 17.17 -40.04
CA PRO A 34 -0.40 18.30 -39.53
C PRO A 34 -0.43 19.54 -40.44
N GLU A 35 -0.36 19.35 -41.75
CA GLU A 35 -0.41 20.44 -42.73
C GLU A 35 -1.72 21.24 -42.62
N GLN A 36 -2.83 20.53 -42.38
CA GLN A 36 -4.12 21.15 -42.21
C GLN A 36 -4.21 21.94 -40.90
N ALA A 37 -3.58 21.43 -39.85
CA ALA A 37 -3.47 22.13 -38.58
C ALA A 37 -2.60 23.39 -38.69
N ASP A 38 -1.50 23.35 -39.45
CA ASP A 38 -0.66 24.52 -39.70
C ASP A 38 -1.41 25.63 -40.44
N ALA A 39 -2.16 25.27 -41.49
CA ALA A 39 -2.97 26.22 -42.24
C ALA A 39 -4.05 26.89 -41.36
N VAL A 40 -4.71 26.13 -40.48
CA VAL A 40 -5.70 26.67 -39.53
C VAL A 40 -5.02 27.54 -38.47
N ALA A 41 -3.85 27.13 -37.97
CA ALA A 41 -3.10 27.92 -37.01
C ALA A 41 -2.74 29.30 -37.59
N GLU A 42 -2.15 29.33 -38.78
CA GLU A 42 -1.77 30.57 -39.47
C GLU A 42 -2.98 31.47 -39.75
N LYS A 43 -4.08 30.91 -40.27
CA LYS A 43 -5.32 31.64 -40.59
C LYS A 43 -5.88 32.44 -39.40
N TYR A 44 -5.78 31.88 -38.20
CA TYR A 44 -6.30 32.47 -36.96
C TYR A 44 -5.22 33.09 -36.05
N GLY A 45 -3.97 33.14 -36.50
CA GLY A 45 -2.87 33.79 -35.79
C GLY A 45 -2.28 32.97 -34.62
N TYR A 46 -2.48 31.65 -34.64
CA TYR A 46 -1.82 30.72 -33.74
C TYR A 46 -0.51 30.21 -34.33
N ARG A 47 0.40 29.80 -33.45
CA ARG A 47 1.53 28.94 -33.77
C ARG A 47 1.15 27.51 -33.42
N ASN A 48 1.20 26.60 -34.39
CA ASN A 48 1.07 25.18 -34.13
C ASN A 48 2.36 24.65 -33.47
N LEU A 49 2.23 23.97 -32.33
CA LEU A 49 3.34 23.35 -31.59
C LEU A 49 3.39 21.83 -31.82
N GLY A 50 2.55 21.32 -32.72
CA GLY A 50 2.49 19.90 -33.08
C GLY A 50 1.37 19.16 -32.37
N GLN A 51 1.33 17.85 -32.61
CA GLN A 51 0.33 16.96 -32.03
C GLN A 51 0.52 16.80 -30.52
N VAL A 52 -0.58 16.74 -29.77
CA VAL A 52 -0.57 16.54 -28.33
C VAL A 52 -0.26 15.07 -28.03
N GLY A 53 1.03 14.72 -27.99
CA GLY A 53 1.50 13.36 -27.77
C GLY A 53 0.91 12.37 -28.78
N GLY A 54 0.45 11.20 -28.31
CA GLY A 54 -0.19 10.18 -29.14
C GLY A 54 -1.67 10.45 -29.48
N LEU A 55 -2.22 11.63 -29.16
CA LEU A 55 -3.64 11.94 -29.42
C LEU A 55 -3.84 12.36 -30.87
N GLN A 56 -4.40 11.44 -31.68
CA GLN A 56 -4.64 11.67 -33.11
C GLN A 56 -5.55 12.88 -33.36
N ASP A 57 -5.20 13.67 -34.38
CA ASP A 57 -5.91 14.88 -34.82
C ASP A 57 -6.04 15.98 -33.75
N LEU A 58 -5.29 15.92 -32.66
CA LEU A 58 -5.31 16.92 -31.59
C LEU A 58 -4.00 17.69 -31.56
N TYR A 59 -4.08 19.00 -31.79
CA TYR A 59 -2.92 19.88 -31.94
C TYR A 59 -2.84 20.90 -30.82
N HIS A 60 -1.61 21.24 -30.44
CA HIS A 60 -1.30 22.24 -29.43
C HIS A 60 -1.05 23.59 -30.08
N PHE A 61 -1.99 24.51 -29.95
CA PHE A 61 -1.86 25.85 -30.52
C PHE A 61 -1.43 26.85 -29.45
N HIS A 62 -0.58 27.82 -29.83
CA HIS A 62 -0.11 28.90 -28.97
C HIS A 62 -0.37 30.26 -29.63
N HIS A 63 -0.93 31.22 -28.88
CA HIS A 63 -1.19 32.57 -29.39
C HIS A 63 -0.34 33.61 -28.64
N SER A 64 0.63 34.23 -29.34
CA SER A 64 1.63 35.12 -28.74
C SER A 64 1.05 36.41 -28.13
N ARG A 65 -0.09 36.89 -28.63
CA ARG A 65 -0.73 38.14 -28.16
C ARG A 65 -1.75 37.93 -27.04
N VAL A 66 -1.95 36.68 -26.58
CA VAL A 66 -2.86 36.41 -25.47
C VAL A 66 -2.07 36.41 -24.16
N LEU A 67 -2.48 37.25 -23.22
CA LEU A 67 -1.80 37.38 -21.93
C LEU A 67 -1.92 36.08 -21.13
N ARG A 68 -0.77 35.57 -20.68
CA ARG A 68 -0.69 34.42 -19.77
C ARG A 68 -1.35 34.80 -18.44
N ARG A 69 -2.30 33.99 -17.96
CA ARG A 69 -3.09 34.20 -16.72
C ARG A 69 -4.09 35.36 -16.80
N ALA A 70 -4.68 35.59 -17.97
CA ALA A 70 -5.80 36.52 -18.09
C ALA A 70 -7.00 36.04 -17.24
N ALA A 71 -7.69 36.98 -16.59
CA ALA A 71 -8.90 36.71 -15.81
C ALA A 71 -10.14 36.47 -16.71
N PHE A 72 -10.03 36.82 -18.00
CA PHE A 72 -11.09 36.67 -19.00
C PHE A 72 -10.46 36.26 -20.35
N PRO A 73 -11.18 35.52 -21.21
CA PRO A 73 -10.74 35.22 -22.56
C PRO A 73 -10.65 36.52 -23.39
N LEU A 74 -9.52 36.74 -24.05
CA LEU A 74 -9.34 37.90 -24.94
C LEU A 74 -10.20 37.74 -26.19
N ARG A 75 -10.83 38.83 -26.64
CA ARG A 75 -11.62 38.89 -27.88
C ARG A 75 -10.73 39.32 -29.04
N GLY A 76 -10.65 38.52 -30.10
CA GLY A 76 -9.90 38.81 -31.34
C GLY A 76 -10.14 37.76 -32.42
N ARG A 77 -9.43 37.83 -33.56
CA ARG A 77 -9.55 36.84 -34.66
C ARG A 77 -9.39 35.40 -34.19
N HIS A 78 -8.48 35.16 -33.26
CA HIS A 78 -8.23 33.87 -32.63
C HIS A 78 -9.46 33.30 -31.90
N SER A 79 -10.36 34.16 -31.40
CA SER A 79 -11.59 33.74 -30.71
C SER A 79 -12.57 33.02 -31.64
N PHE A 80 -12.49 33.22 -32.95
CA PHE A 80 -13.40 32.61 -33.94
C PHE A 80 -12.93 31.25 -34.49
N ILE A 81 -11.87 30.66 -33.94
CA ILE A 81 -11.36 29.35 -34.39
C ILE A 81 -12.43 28.24 -34.30
N HIS A 82 -13.38 28.35 -33.39
CA HIS A 82 -14.51 27.41 -33.25
C HIS A 82 -15.53 27.48 -34.39
N LEU A 83 -15.46 28.50 -35.25
CA LEU A 83 -16.31 28.65 -36.44
C LEU A 83 -15.64 28.10 -37.71
N ASP A 84 -14.39 27.65 -37.66
CA ASP A 84 -13.75 27.05 -38.83
C ASP A 84 -14.31 25.65 -39.08
N ALA A 85 -14.77 25.38 -40.31
CA ALA A 85 -15.35 24.09 -40.68
C ALA A 85 -14.40 22.89 -40.47
N LYS A 86 -13.08 23.13 -40.42
CA LYS A 86 -12.07 22.09 -40.19
C LYS A 86 -11.75 21.86 -38.72
N VAL A 87 -12.24 22.72 -37.83
CA VAL A 87 -12.06 22.63 -36.38
C VAL A 87 -13.27 21.92 -35.78
N ALA A 88 -13.09 20.66 -35.39
CA ALA A 88 -14.15 19.90 -34.73
C ALA A 88 -14.36 20.36 -33.28
N TRP A 89 -13.29 20.85 -32.63
CA TRP A 89 -13.31 21.27 -31.24
C TRP A 89 -12.10 22.15 -30.93
N ALA A 90 -12.27 23.17 -30.10
CA ALA A 90 -11.17 24.00 -29.61
C ALA A 90 -11.42 24.39 -28.16
N GLN A 91 -10.40 24.24 -27.31
CA GLN A 91 -10.46 24.66 -25.92
C GLN A 91 -9.20 25.42 -25.51
N GLN A 92 -9.40 26.62 -24.97
CA GLN A 92 -8.34 27.37 -24.31
C GLN A 92 -7.95 26.67 -23.01
N GLN A 93 -6.65 26.45 -22.82
CA GLN A 93 -6.13 25.73 -21.67
C GLN A 93 -6.20 26.62 -20.42
N LEU A 94 -6.75 26.07 -19.35
CA LEU A 94 -6.89 26.71 -18.05
C LEU A 94 -5.78 26.23 -17.11
N VAL A 95 -5.27 27.14 -16.27
CA VAL A 95 -4.36 26.75 -15.19
C VAL A 95 -5.16 25.94 -14.17
N LYS A 96 -4.93 24.63 -14.13
CA LYS A 96 -5.50 23.77 -13.09
C LYS A 96 -4.69 23.95 -11.80
N PRO A 97 -5.30 24.36 -10.67
CA PRO A 97 -4.60 24.37 -9.39
C PRO A 97 -4.28 22.91 -9.02
N ARG A 98 -3.00 22.55 -9.06
CA ARG A 98 -2.51 21.25 -8.60
C ARG A 98 -1.62 21.49 -7.40
N VAL A 99 -2.02 20.95 -6.26
CA VAL A 99 -1.18 20.95 -5.05
C VAL A 99 -0.52 19.58 -5.00
N LYS A 100 0.81 19.53 -4.88
CA LYS A 100 1.52 18.28 -4.59
C LYS A 100 0.97 17.78 -3.26
N ARG A 101 0.50 16.54 -3.20
CA ARG A 101 0.05 15.92 -1.95
C ARG A 101 1.24 15.88 -0.98
N SER A 102 1.36 16.89 -0.12
CA SER A 102 2.31 16.90 0.99
C SER A 102 1.58 16.40 2.22
N VAL A 103 2.18 15.45 2.94
CA VAL A 103 1.76 15.12 4.30
C VAL A 103 1.97 16.38 5.13
N LEU A 104 0.88 16.91 5.73
CA LEU A 104 1.00 17.94 6.76
C LEU A 104 1.85 17.36 7.88
N ARG A 105 3.02 17.97 8.14
CA ARG A 105 3.83 17.67 9.33
C ARG A 105 3.14 18.30 10.54
N ASP A 106 2.01 17.73 10.96
CA ASP A 106 1.62 17.87 12.35
C ASP A 106 2.41 16.84 13.14
N SER A 107 3.58 17.28 13.61
CA SER A 107 4.46 16.54 14.50
C SER A 107 3.86 16.47 15.90
N ALA A 108 2.63 15.96 16.04
CA ALA A 108 2.32 15.24 17.28
C ALA A 108 3.32 14.08 17.31
N LEU A 109 4.29 14.17 18.22
CA LEU A 109 5.30 13.13 18.42
C LEU A 109 4.55 11.85 18.81
N LEU A 110 4.25 11.00 17.83
CA LEU A 110 3.79 9.64 18.04
C LEU A 110 4.92 8.90 18.75
N SER A 111 4.84 8.89 20.08
CA SER A 111 5.74 8.18 20.96
C SER A 111 4.94 7.12 21.68
N PHE A 112 5.45 5.90 21.66
CA PHE A 112 4.86 4.77 22.34
C PHE A 112 5.69 4.44 23.59
N ASN A 113 5.03 3.95 24.66
CA ASN A 113 5.72 3.53 25.89
C ASN A 113 6.37 2.13 25.78
N ASP A 114 6.22 1.48 24.61
CA ASP A 114 6.69 0.13 24.36
C ASP A 114 8.24 0.06 24.36
N PRO A 115 8.86 -0.83 25.18
CA PRO A 115 10.31 -0.81 25.44
C PRO A 115 11.21 -0.94 24.21
N LYS A 116 10.73 -1.55 23.13
CA LYS A 116 11.51 -1.71 21.90
C LYS A 116 11.19 -0.67 20.85
N TRP A 117 10.26 0.25 21.10
CA TRP A 117 9.87 1.30 20.15
C TRP A 117 11.10 1.97 19.53
N SER A 118 12.06 2.46 20.32
CA SER A 118 13.29 3.11 19.83
C SER A 118 14.16 2.26 18.88
N LYS A 119 14.00 0.94 18.87
CA LYS A 119 14.73 0.00 18.01
C LYS A 119 13.99 -0.36 16.73
N MET A 120 12.73 0.03 16.57
CA MET A 120 11.88 -0.28 15.42
C MET A 120 12.17 0.64 14.23
N TRP A 121 13.41 0.58 13.75
CA TRP A 121 13.95 1.42 12.67
C TRP A 121 13.15 1.34 11.36
N TYR A 122 12.47 0.22 11.14
CA TYR A 122 11.62 -0.02 9.98
C TYR A 122 10.30 0.76 10.03
N ILE A 123 9.81 1.18 11.20
CA ILE A 123 8.60 2.00 11.37
C ILE A 123 8.92 3.49 11.47
N HIS A 124 9.96 3.84 12.24
CA HIS A 124 10.30 5.23 12.51
C HIS A 124 11.81 5.44 12.65
N CYS A 125 12.20 6.69 12.46
CA CYS A 125 13.57 7.16 12.54
C CYS A 125 13.67 8.20 13.65
N GLN A 126 14.48 7.93 14.68
CA GLN A 126 14.70 8.86 15.80
C GLN A 126 15.81 9.88 15.53
N ASP A 127 16.60 9.74 14.48
CA ASP A 127 17.70 10.66 14.20
C ASP A 127 17.28 11.72 13.17
N GLY A 128 17.27 12.99 13.61
CA GLY A 128 17.10 14.16 12.73
C GLY A 128 18.23 14.35 11.70
N SER A 129 19.06 13.32 11.48
CA SER A 129 20.24 13.31 10.60
C SER A 129 19.88 13.29 9.10
N GLY A 130 18.62 13.01 8.75
CA GLY A 130 18.17 12.88 7.37
C GLY A 130 18.72 11.65 6.62
N ARG A 131 19.48 10.78 7.28
CA ARG A 131 19.98 9.51 6.73
C ARG A 131 18.97 8.37 6.85
N CYS A 132 18.15 8.38 7.89
CA CYS A 132 17.10 7.40 8.07
C CYS A 132 15.83 7.86 7.32
N ARG A 133 15.46 7.09 6.30
CA ARG A 133 14.14 7.15 5.66
C ARG A 133 13.48 5.81 5.98
N SER A 134 12.60 5.73 6.98
CA SER A 134 11.65 4.61 6.96
C SER A 134 10.74 4.86 5.76
N GLU A 135 11.11 4.28 4.62
CA GLU A 135 10.42 4.51 3.34
C GLU A 135 9.00 3.91 3.35
N MET A 136 8.71 3.02 4.31
CA MET A 136 7.36 2.50 4.57
C MET A 136 6.37 3.58 5.02
N ASN A 137 6.84 4.70 5.60
CA ASN A 137 6.04 5.87 5.93
C ASN A 137 4.78 5.59 6.78
N VAL A 138 4.88 4.60 7.69
CA VAL A 138 3.78 4.12 8.54
C VAL A 138 3.23 5.24 9.44
N LEU A 139 4.12 6.07 9.99
CA LEU A 139 3.74 7.21 10.84
C LEU A 139 2.76 8.16 10.14
N ALA A 140 2.89 8.36 8.83
CA ALA A 140 1.98 9.23 8.08
C ALA A 140 0.58 8.63 7.91
N ALA A 141 0.42 7.31 8.02
CA ALA A 141 -0.90 6.66 8.09
C ALA A 141 -1.49 6.82 9.50
N TRP A 142 -0.68 6.63 10.54
CA TRP A 142 -1.10 6.79 11.94
C TRP A 142 -1.49 8.23 12.27
N GLN A 143 -0.75 9.23 11.78
CA GLN A 143 -1.11 10.65 11.91
C GLN A 143 -2.45 11.00 11.26
N ARG A 144 -2.91 10.20 10.29
CA ARG A 144 -4.23 10.31 9.67
C ARG A 144 -5.31 9.49 10.39
N GLY A 145 -4.97 8.82 11.48
CA GLY A 145 -5.87 7.99 12.27
C GLY A 145 -6.07 6.57 11.76
N PHE A 146 -5.26 6.11 10.79
CA PHE A 146 -5.36 4.74 10.27
C PHE A 146 -4.46 3.78 11.04
N THR A 147 -5.04 3.01 11.97
CA THR A 147 -4.28 2.13 12.89
C THR A 147 -4.68 0.65 12.77
N GLY A 148 -5.48 0.29 11.77
CA GLY A 148 -5.98 -1.07 11.56
C GLY A 148 -7.34 -1.38 12.20
N ARG A 149 -7.99 -0.41 12.86
CA ARG A 149 -9.29 -0.61 13.52
C ARG A 149 -10.33 -1.24 12.58
N ASN A 150 -11.02 -2.27 13.08
CA ASN A 150 -12.03 -3.07 12.37
C ASN A 150 -11.48 -3.90 11.19
N VAL A 151 -10.16 -4.00 11.02
CA VAL A 151 -9.53 -4.95 10.11
C VAL A 151 -9.22 -6.22 10.88
N VAL A 152 -9.39 -7.37 10.23
CA VAL A 152 -9.17 -8.71 10.79
C VAL A 152 -8.13 -9.40 9.93
N VAL A 153 -7.01 -9.78 10.53
CA VAL A 153 -5.88 -10.43 9.86
C VAL A 153 -5.67 -11.81 10.48
N SER A 154 -5.34 -12.81 9.68
CA SER A 154 -4.94 -14.13 10.16
C SER A 154 -3.57 -14.52 9.62
N ILE A 155 -2.73 -15.04 10.51
CA ILE A 155 -1.43 -15.61 10.18
C ILE A 155 -1.61 -17.11 9.90
N LEU A 156 -1.25 -17.59 8.70
CA LEU A 156 -1.31 -19.00 8.32
C LEU A 156 0.06 -19.64 8.54
N ASP A 157 0.28 -20.28 9.69
CA ASP A 157 1.64 -20.64 10.12
C ASP A 157 1.68 -21.78 11.17
N ASP A 158 2.69 -21.80 12.05
CA ASP A 158 2.93 -22.78 13.11
C ASP A 158 2.13 -22.54 14.42
N GLY A 159 1.35 -21.46 14.46
CA GLY A 159 0.47 -21.09 15.57
C GLY A 159 0.66 -19.65 16.05
N ILE A 160 -0.19 -19.21 16.97
CA ILE A 160 -0.11 -17.88 17.58
C ILE A 160 -0.26 -18.00 19.09
N GLU A 161 0.71 -17.45 19.84
CA GLU A 161 0.65 -17.40 21.30
C GLU A 161 -0.41 -16.37 21.73
N ARG A 162 -1.67 -16.79 21.77
CA ARG A 162 -2.84 -15.94 22.04
C ARG A 162 -2.79 -15.23 23.39
N THR A 163 -2.05 -15.76 24.35
CA THR A 163 -1.87 -15.18 25.70
C THR A 163 -0.65 -14.28 25.79
N HIS A 164 0.10 -14.05 24.70
CA HIS A 164 1.24 -13.14 24.72
C HIS A 164 0.77 -11.74 25.15
N PRO A 165 1.42 -11.06 26.14
CA PRO A 165 0.96 -9.77 26.65
C PRO A 165 0.77 -8.72 25.56
N ASP A 166 1.63 -8.77 24.54
CA ASP A 166 1.60 -7.85 23.41
C ASP A 166 0.58 -8.22 22.31
N LEU A 167 -0.07 -9.39 22.38
CA LEU A 167 -1.07 -9.84 21.40
C LEU A 167 -2.48 -9.98 21.99
N SER A 168 -2.58 -10.35 23.27
CA SER A 168 -3.82 -10.74 23.93
C SER A 168 -4.98 -9.74 23.79
N GLN A 169 -4.68 -8.43 23.77
CA GLN A 169 -5.69 -7.38 23.58
C GLN A 169 -6.29 -7.39 22.16
N ASN A 170 -5.48 -7.70 21.15
CA ASN A 170 -5.87 -7.70 19.74
C ASN A 170 -6.24 -9.10 19.23
N TYR A 171 -5.96 -10.14 20.01
CA TYR A 171 -6.23 -11.52 19.66
C TYR A 171 -7.72 -11.74 19.39
N ASP A 172 -8.00 -12.48 18.32
CA ASP A 172 -9.34 -12.79 17.88
C ASP A 172 -9.51 -14.29 17.58
N HIS A 173 -10.30 -14.95 18.42
CA HIS A 173 -10.65 -16.36 18.29
C HIS A 173 -11.46 -16.66 17.02
N LEU A 174 -12.21 -15.69 16.47
CA LEU A 174 -12.92 -15.87 15.21
C LEU A 174 -11.97 -15.78 14.01
N ALA A 175 -10.82 -15.14 14.16
CA ALA A 175 -9.76 -15.15 13.16
C ALA A 175 -8.81 -16.36 13.31
N SER A 176 -9.13 -17.32 14.20
CA SER A 176 -8.22 -18.40 14.59
C SER A 176 -8.82 -19.80 14.43
N TYR A 177 -7.94 -20.78 14.21
CA TYR A 177 -8.26 -22.22 14.21
C TYR A 177 -6.98 -23.06 14.26
N ASP A 178 -7.00 -24.24 14.89
CA ASP A 178 -5.92 -25.22 14.79
C ASP A 178 -6.31 -26.34 13.83
N ILE A 179 -5.68 -26.38 12.65
CA ILE A 179 -5.92 -27.41 11.64
C ILE A 179 -5.16 -28.69 12.01
N ASN A 180 -3.98 -28.58 12.63
CA ASN A 180 -3.18 -29.73 13.04
C ASN A 180 -3.81 -30.47 14.23
N GLY A 181 -4.31 -29.72 15.22
CA GLY A 181 -5.03 -30.24 16.40
C GLY A 181 -6.53 -30.48 16.18
N ASN A 182 -7.10 -29.89 15.12
CA ASN A 182 -8.53 -29.88 14.82
C ASN A 182 -9.40 -29.30 15.97
N ASP A 183 -9.00 -28.13 16.46
CA ASP A 183 -9.72 -27.40 17.50
C ASP A 183 -9.63 -25.87 17.28
N HIS A 184 -10.07 -25.09 18.26
CA HIS A 184 -10.13 -23.63 18.17
C HIS A 184 -8.94 -22.92 18.84
N ASP A 185 -7.98 -23.65 19.41
CA ASP A 185 -6.83 -23.09 20.10
C ASP A 185 -5.55 -23.17 19.25
N PRO A 186 -5.18 -22.10 18.53
CA PRO A 186 -4.01 -22.10 17.66
C PRO A 186 -2.69 -21.95 18.43
N THR A 187 -2.69 -22.16 19.75
CA THR A 187 -1.51 -21.97 20.59
C THR A 187 -0.37 -22.88 20.09
N PRO A 188 0.85 -22.35 19.89
CA PRO A 188 1.97 -23.14 19.41
C PRO A 188 2.30 -24.27 20.39
N ARG A 189 2.73 -25.41 19.85
CA ARG A 189 3.33 -26.45 20.68
C ARG A 189 4.73 -26.03 21.09
N TYR A 190 4.96 -25.90 22.39
CA TYR A 190 6.27 -25.64 22.95
C TYR A 190 7.16 -26.89 22.86
N ASP A 191 8.40 -26.71 22.40
CA ASP A 191 9.42 -27.74 22.44
C ASP A 191 10.81 -27.17 22.70
N SER A 192 11.75 -28.05 23.04
CA SER A 192 13.12 -27.68 23.39
C SER A 192 13.90 -27.03 22.23
N ARG A 193 13.39 -27.13 21.00
CA ARG A 193 14.02 -26.56 19.80
C ARG A 193 13.41 -25.22 19.41
N ASN A 194 12.28 -24.87 20.02
CA ASN A 194 11.53 -23.64 19.79
C ASN A 194 11.20 -23.48 18.29
N GLU A 195 10.74 -24.58 17.68
CA GLU A 195 10.45 -24.66 16.24
C GLU A 195 9.19 -23.83 15.89
N ASN A 196 8.18 -23.84 16.76
CA ASN A 196 6.88 -23.17 16.54
C ASN A 196 6.81 -21.73 17.09
N VAL A 197 7.66 -20.84 16.58
CA VAL A 197 7.71 -19.42 17.00
C VAL A 197 7.35 -18.44 15.90
N HIS A 198 7.26 -18.92 14.67
CA HIS A 198 7.25 -18.08 13.49
C HIS A 198 5.94 -17.29 13.40
N GLY A 199 4.79 -17.95 13.57
CA GLY A 199 3.48 -17.31 13.52
C GLY A 199 3.27 -16.24 14.60
N THR A 200 3.77 -16.46 15.82
CA THR A 200 3.72 -15.45 16.90
C THR A 200 4.55 -14.21 16.57
N ARG A 201 5.73 -14.38 15.94
CA ARG A 201 6.56 -13.27 15.48
C ARG A 201 5.85 -12.45 14.40
N CYS A 202 5.30 -13.13 13.39
CA CYS A 202 4.55 -12.48 12.30
C CYS A 202 3.30 -11.76 12.82
N ALA A 203 2.56 -12.36 13.76
CA ALA A 203 1.40 -11.73 14.39
C ALA A 203 1.77 -10.42 15.10
N GLY A 204 2.91 -10.40 15.79
CA GLY A 204 3.44 -9.21 16.45
C GLY A 204 3.76 -8.07 15.48
N GLU A 205 4.39 -8.39 14.34
CA GLU A 205 4.69 -7.40 13.30
C GLU A 205 3.42 -6.73 12.76
N VAL A 206 2.32 -7.49 12.64
CA VAL A 206 1.02 -6.97 12.18
C VAL A 206 0.32 -6.17 13.26
N ALA A 207 0.11 -6.74 14.44
CA ALA A 207 -0.87 -6.25 15.40
C ALA A 207 -0.46 -6.39 16.88
N ALA A 208 0.84 -6.37 17.19
CA ALA A 208 1.26 -6.10 18.56
C ALA A 208 0.58 -4.82 19.08
N ALA A 209 0.03 -4.89 20.29
CA ALA A 209 -0.68 -3.79 20.91
C ALA A 209 0.28 -2.62 21.16
N ALA A 210 -0.25 -1.41 21.12
CA ALA A 210 0.55 -0.22 21.34
C ALA A 210 0.25 0.37 22.72
N ASN A 211 1.23 1.06 23.29
CA ASN A 211 1.13 1.74 24.58
C ASN A 211 0.81 0.83 25.78
N ASN A 212 1.16 -0.45 25.72
CA ASN A 212 0.90 -1.40 26.80
C ASN A 212 2.15 -1.68 27.66
N SER A 213 3.27 -0.98 27.41
CA SER A 213 4.57 -1.15 28.08
C SER A 213 5.21 -2.52 27.85
N HIS A 214 4.77 -3.26 26.83
CA HIS A 214 5.37 -4.52 26.41
C HIS A 214 6.06 -4.33 25.05
N CYS A 215 7.17 -5.05 24.87
CA CYS A 215 7.70 -5.36 23.55
C CYS A 215 7.66 -4.25 22.47
N ILE A 216 6.83 -4.42 21.42
CA ILE A 216 6.88 -3.68 20.14
C ILE A 216 5.51 -3.07 19.82
N VAL A 217 5.39 -2.40 18.67
CA VAL A 217 4.12 -1.86 18.17
C VAL A 217 3.81 -2.42 16.79
N GLY A 218 2.68 -3.12 16.62
CA GLY A 218 2.27 -3.64 15.33
C GLY A 218 1.99 -2.53 14.32
N ILE A 219 2.21 -2.78 13.02
CA ILE A 219 1.90 -1.82 11.94
C ILE A 219 0.42 -1.38 12.01
N ALA A 220 -0.46 -2.32 12.33
CA ALA A 220 -1.89 -2.18 12.51
C ALA A 220 -2.26 -2.52 13.96
N TYR A 221 -1.68 -1.82 14.93
CA TYR A 221 -1.82 -2.09 16.38
C TYR A 221 -3.25 -2.00 16.97
N ASN A 222 -4.27 -1.66 16.18
CA ASN A 222 -5.69 -1.76 16.56
C ASN A 222 -6.49 -2.75 15.67
N ALA A 223 -5.82 -3.54 14.84
CA ALA A 223 -6.46 -4.62 14.10
C ALA A 223 -6.72 -5.82 15.01
N HIS A 224 -7.70 -6.63 14.63
CA HIS A 224 -7.90 -7.96 15.18
C HIS A 224 -6.92 -8.93 14.52
N ILE A 225 -6.25 -9.76 15.32
CA ILE A 225 -5.25 -10.71 14.85
C ILE A 225 -5.58 -12.13 15.32
N GLY A 226 -5.60 -13.06 14.38
CA GLY A 226 -5.72 -14.47 14.65
C GLY A 226 -4.58 -15.27 14.06
N GLY A 227 -4.59 -16.57 14.32
CA GLY A 227 -3.64 -17.52 13.78
C GLY A 227 -4.31 -18.82 13.40
N ILE A 228 -3.91 -19.36 12.26
CA ILE A 228 -4.32 -20.66 11.77
C ILE A 228 -3.08 -21.56 11.84
N ARG A 229 -3.08 -22.45 12.83
CA ARG A 229 -1.99 -23.42 13.05
C ARG A 229 -2.15 -24.56 12.04
N MET A 230 -1.26 -24.60 11.06
CA MET A 230 -1.31 -25.58 9.97
C MET A 230 0.05 -26.15 9.56
N LEU A 231 1.16 -25.56 10.02
CA LEU A 231 2.54 -26.00 9.71
C LEU A 231 3.16 -26.95 10.75
N ASP A 232 2.56 -27.16 11.92
CA ASP A 232 3.09 -28.09 12.94
C ASP A 232 2.53 -29.51 12.74
N GLY A 233 2.70 -30.04 11.53
CA GLY A 233 2.22 -31.35 11.11
C GLY A 233 2.31 -31.55 9.60
N ASP A 234 1.76 -32.68 9.10
CA ASP A 234 1.75 -32.96 7.66
C ASP A 234 0.87 -31.95 6.90
N VAL A 235 1.51 -31.18 6.01
CA VAL A 235 0.83 -30.23 5.14
C VAL A 235 0.43 -30.92 3.84
N THR A 236 -0.88 -30.98 3.60
CA THR A 236 -1.49 -31.58 2.39
C THR A 236 -2.36 -30.55 1.69
N ASP A 237 -2.72 -30.79 0.41
CA ASP A 237 -3.61 -29.90 -0.36
C ASP A 237 -4.94 -29.61 0.37
N ILE A 238 -5.49 -30.57 1.12
CA ILE A 238 -6.69 -30.33 1.93
C ILE A 238 -6.43 -29.44 3.16
N VAL A 239 -5.26 -29.55 3.80
CA VAL A 239 -4.87 -28.70 4.95
C VAL A 239 -4.71 -27.26 4.49
N GLU A 240 -4.00 -27.03 3.39
CA GLU A 240 -3.85 -25.71 2.78
C GLU A 240 -5.18 -25.10 2.35
N ALA A 241 -5.99 -25.86 1.60
CA ALA A 241 -7.29 -25.39 1.11
C ALA A 241 -8.24 -25.03 2.26
N LYS A 242 -8.28 -25.83 3.34
CA LYS A 242 -9.06 -25.51 4.54
C LYS A 242 -8.56 -24.23 5.21
N SER A 243 -7.24 -24.10 5.36
CA SER A 243 -6.60 -22.95 6.01
C SER A 243 -6.94 -21.63 5.29
N LEU A 244 -6.86 -21.60 3.96
CA LEU A 244 -7.22 -20.44 3.13
C LEU A 244 -8.71 -20.08 3.14
N ARG A 245 -9.56 -20.98 3.65
CA ARG A 245 -11.03 -20.89 3.63
C ARG A 245 -11.64 -20.78 5.02
N ILE A 246 -10.85 -20.58 6.07
CA ILE A 246 -11.37 -20.29 7.40
C ILE A 246 -12.06 -18.93 7.38
N ARG A 247 -13.38 -18.92 7.61
CA ARG A 247 -14.21 -17.73 7.78
C ARG A 247 -13.90 -16.57 6.80
N PRO A 248 -14.00 -16.80 5.47
CA PRO A 248 -13.60 -15.82 4.45
C PRO A 248 -14.45 -14.55 4.42
N ASP A 249 -15.64 -14.57 5.01
CA ASP A 249 -16.49 -13.36 5.15
C ASP A 249 -16.18 -12.53 6.39
N TYR A 250 -15.31 -13.02 7.27
CA TYR A 250 -14.88 -12.36 8.50
C TYR A 250 -13.42 -11.93 8.45
N ILE A 251 -12.51 -12.85 8.09
CA ILE A 251 -11.09 -12.56 7.95
C ILE A 251 -10.87 -11.77 6.66
N HIS A 252 -10.21 -10.62 6.77
CA HIS A 252 -9.98 -9.74 5.64
C HIS A 252 -8.69 -10.07 4.89
N ILE A 253 -7.62 -10.33 5.65
CA ILE A 253 -6.27 -10.53 5.14
C ILE A 253 -5.70 -11.82 5.71
N TYR A 254 -5.11 -12.64 4.84
CA TYR A 254 -4.36 -13.83 5.20
C TYR A 254 -2.90 -13.57 4.87
N SER A 255 -2.01 -13.79 5.84
CA SER A 255 -0.56 -13.65 5.67
C SER A 255 0.10 -15.02 5.78
N ALA A 256 0.92 -15.37 4.79
CA ALA A 256 1.63 -16.63 4.72
C ALA A 256 3.05 -16.44 4.20
N SER A 257 3.96 -17.31 4.62
CA SER A 257 5.37 -17.31 4.20
C SER A 257 5.92 -18.72 4.01
N TRP A 258 5.03 -19.66 3.66
CA TRP A 258 5.34 -21.04 3.34
C TRP A 258 5.14 -21.28 1.84
N GLY A 259 5.74 -22.33 1.32
CA GLY A 259 5.71 -22.68 -0.09
C GLY A 259 6.54 -23.95 -0.33
N PRO A 260 6.93 -24.21 -1.59
CA PRO A 260 7.89 -25.27 -1.93
C PRO A 260 9.23 -25.04 -1.22
N LYS A 261 10.12 -26.04 -1.31
CA LYS A 261 11.47 -25.89 -0.76
C LYS A 261 12.26 -24.87 -1.57
N ASP A 262 12.81 -23.88 -0.87
CA ASP A 262 13.72 -22.85 -1.39
C ASP A 262 15.14 -23.41 -1.70
N ASP A 263 15.23 -24.47 -2.51
CA ASP A 263 16.46 -25.20 -2.79
C ASP A 263 17.06 -24.91 -4.19
N GLY A 264 16.45 -24.00 -4.95
CA GLY A 264 16.87 -23.65 -6.32
C GLY A 264 16.63 -24.76 -7.34
N ARG A 265 15.84 -25.78 -7.00
CA ARG A 265 15.62 -26.99 -7.82
C ARG A 265 14.16 -27.42 -7.87
N THR A 266 13.36 -26.99 -6.90
CA THR A 266 11.96 -27.35 -6.79
C THR A 266 11.10 -26.44 -7.66
N VAL A 267 10.17 -27.03 -8.41
CA VAL A 267 9.09 -26.31 -9.10
C VAL A 267 7.79 -26.95 -8.65
N ASP A 268 7.02 -26.23 -7.85
CA ASP A 268 5.78 -26.73 -7.27
C ASP A 268 4.83 -25.57 -6.93
N GLY A 269 3.60 -25.88 -6.56
CA GLY A 269 2.60 -24.87 -6.26
C GLY A 269 1.32 -25.46 -5.68
N PRO A 270 0.27 -24.64 -5.52
CA PRO A 270 -0.97 -25.09 -4.91
C PRO A 270 -1.56 -26.28 -5.67
N GLY A 271 -2.03 -27.29 -4.95
CA GLY A 271 -2.76 -28.41 -5.52
C GLY A 271 -4.18 -28.01 -5.99
N PRO A 272 -4.96 -28.95 -6.55
CA PRO A 272 -6.29 -28.65 -7.09
C PRO A 272 -7.24 -28.01 -6.08
N LEU A 273 -7.23 -28.46 -4.82
CA LEU A 273 -8.11 -27.90 -3.78
C LEU A 273 -7.63 -26.50 -3.36
N THR A 274 -6.33 -26.31 -3.17
CA THR A 274 -5.76 -25.02 -2.80
C THR A 274 -5.98 -23.97 -3.90
N ARG A 275 -5.85 -24.34 -5.19
CA ARG A 275 -6.19 -23.44 -6.30
C ARG A 275 -7.65 -23.01 -6.26
N LEU A 276 -8.57 -23.95 -6.05
CA LEU A 276 -10.00 -23.65 -5.91
C LEU A 276 -10.26 -22.75 -4.69
N ALA A 277 -9.57 -22.98 -3.58
CA ALA A 277 -9.66 -22.17 -2.38
C ALA A 277 -9.24 -20.70 -2.63
N PHE A 278 -8.15 -20.47 -3.35
CA PHE A 278 -7.73 -19.14 -3.78
C PHE A 278 -8.78 -18.47 -4.67
N GLU A 279 -9.24 -19.15 -5.72
CA GLU A 279 -10.25 -18.62 -6.64
C GLU A 279 -11.55 -18.25 -5.94
N GLU A 280 -12.03 -19.11 -5.07
CA GLU A 280 -13.25 -18.86 -4.31
C GLU A 280 -13.01 -17.77 -3.26
N GLY A 281 -11.79 -17.66 -2.71
CA GLY A 281 -11.38 -16.62 -1.77
C GLY A 281 -11.46 -15.23 -2.40
N ILE A 282 -10.85 -15.05 -3.58
CA ILE A 282 -10.87 -13.77 -4.31
C ILE A 282 -12.23 -13.45 -4.93
N LYS A 283 -13.06 -14.45 -5.27
CA LYS A 283 -14.40 -14.21 -5.84
C LYS A 283 -15.47 -13.95 -4.79
N LYS A 284 -15.42 -14.66 -3.65
CA LYS A 284 -16.53 -14.69 -2.68
C LYS A 284 -16.16 -14.15 -1.30
N GLY A 285 -14.87 -14.19 -0.94
CA GLY A 285 -14.42 -13.70 0.37
C GLY A 285 -14.76 -12.24 0.60
N ARG A 286 -14.82 -11.84 1.87
CA ARG A 286 -15.23 -10.51 2.32
C ARG A 286 -16.54 -10.07 1.69
N ARG A 287 -17.53 -10.98 1.65
CA ARG A 287 -18.86 -10.75 1.08
C ARG A 287 -18.81 -10.30 -0.39
N GLY A 288 -17.93 -10.93 -1.17
CA GLY A 288 -17.74 -10.67 -2.60
C GLY A 288 -16.71 -9.58 -2.95
N LEU A 289 -16.02 -8.99 -1.97
CA LEU A 289 -14.90 -8.05 -2.25
C LEU A 289 -13.58 -8.76 -2.57
N GLY A 290 -13.47 -10.04 -2.22
CA GLY A 290 -12.29 -10.87 -2.37
C GLY A 290 -11.35 -10.81 -1.16
N SER A 291 -11.03 -11.99 -0.63
CA SER A 291 -9.97 -12.18 0.38
C SER A 291 -8.65 -11.63 -0.13
N VAL A 292 -7.86 -11.02 0.76
CA VAL A 292 -6.51 -10.54 0.42
C VAL A 292 -5.50 -11.56 0.93
N PHE A 293 -4.75 -12.18 0.02
CA PHE A 293 -3.67 -13.10 0.36
C PHE A 293 -2.34 -12.39 0.19
N VAL A 294 -1.54 -12.31 1.25
CA VAL A 294 -0.19 -11.72 1.24
C VAL A 294 0.81 -12.85 1.45
N TRP A 295 1.81 -12.92 0.57
CA TRP A 295 2.75 -14.03 0.52
C TRP A 295 4.20 -13.56 0.51
N ALA A 296 5.06 -14.19 1.30
CA ALA A 296 6.50 -13.95 1.21
C ALA A 296 7.06 -14.54 -0.10
N ALA A 297 8.05 -13.86 -0.69
CA ALA A 297 8.60 -14.27 -1.98
C ALA A 297 9.52 -15.49 -1.95
N GLY A 298 10.02 -15.92 -0.78
CA GLY A 298 10.98 -17.02 -0.64
C GLY A 298 12.35 -16.58 -0.10
N ASN A 299 13.14 -17.55 0.38
CA ASN A 299 14.44 -17.36 1.05
C ASN A 299 15.61 -18.10 0.37
N GLY A 300 15.42 -18.61 -0.85
CA GLY A 300 16.35 -19.44 -1.62
C GLY A 300 17.46 -18.68 -2.36
N GLY A 301 17.68 -17.40 -2.04
CA GLY A 301 18.65 -16.57 -2.75
C GLY A 301 20.09 -17.13 -2.78
N ARG A 302 20.52 -17.84 -1.74
CA ARG A 302 21.85 -18.51 -1.68
C ARG A 302 21.92 -19.76 -2.56
N GLN A 303 20.78 -20.38 -2.81
CA GLN A 303 20.61 -21.56 -3.63
C GLN A 303 20.41 -21.20 -5.11
N ALA A 304 20.45 -19.90 -5.43
CA ALA A 304 20.12 -19.34 -6.73
C ALA A 304 18.68 -19.66 -7.17
N ASP A 305 17.75 -19.71 -6.20
CA ASP A 305 16.34 -19.91 -6.46
C ASP A 305 15.68 -18.69 -7.10
N HIS A 306 14.53 -18.93 -7.73
CA HIS A 306 13.78 -17.94 -8.48
C HIS A 306 12.28 -18.13 -8.24
N CYS A 307 11.67 -17.19 -7.51
CA CYS A 307 10.31 -17.30 -7.00
C CYS A 307 9.18 -17.48 -8.03
N SER A 308 9.45 -17.41 -9.34
CA SER A 308 8.51 -17.90 -10.36
C SER A 308 8.34 -19.43 -10.37
N CYS A 309 9.23 -20.17 -9.72
CA CYS A 309 9.15 -21.62 -9.53
C CYS A 309 8.23 -22.01 -8.36
N ASP A 310 7.87 -21.04 -7.51
CA ASP A 310 6.88 -21.19 -6.46
C ASP A 310 5.50 -20.72 -6.97
N GLY A 311 4.56 -21.66 -7.14
CA GLY A 311 3.20 -21.42 -7.60
C GLY A 311 2.30 -20.66 -6.61
N TYR A 312 2.69 -20.53 -5.35
CA TYR A 312 1.98 -19.71 -4.36
C TYR A 312 2.32 -18.24 -4.57
N THR A 313 3.59 -17.87 -4.50
CA THR A 313 4.05 -16.48 -4.69
C THR A 313 3.89 -15.98 -6.13
N SER A 314 3.93 -16.86 -7.14
CA SER A 314 3.69 -16.48 -8.54
C SER A 314 2.21 -16.42 -8.94
N SER A 315 1.30 -16.75 -8.01
CA SER A 315 -0.13 -16.69 -8.24
C SER A 315 -0.62 -15.25 -8.38
N ILE A 316 -1.51 -15.02 -9.36
CA ILE A 316 -2.20 -13.72 -9.51
C ILE A 316 -3.16 -13.41 -8.35
N TYR A 317 -3.46 -14.40 -7.50
CA TYR A 317 -4.36 -14.27 -6.36
C TYR A 317 -3.63 -13.82 -5.09
N THR A 318 -2.30 -13.79 -5.10
CA THR A 318 -1.46 -13.40 -3.96
C THR A 318 -0.73 -12.10 -4.23
N ILE A 319 -0.58 -11.28 -3.19
CA ILE A 319 0.32 -10.14 -3.17
C ILE A 319 1.68 -10.66 -2.70
N SER A 320 2.58 -10.89 -3.66
CA SER A 320 3.95 -11.33 -3.37
C SER A 320 4.79 -10.18 -2.83
N VAL A 321 5.38 -10.39 -1.65
CA VAL A 321 6.17 -9.42 -0.89
C VAL A 321 7.61 -9.91 -0.78
N SER A 322 8.54 -9.08 -1.26
CA SER A 322 9.97 -9.31 -1.10
C SER A 322 10.56 -8.48 0.05
N SER A 323 11.86 -8.63 0.27
CA SER A 323 12.59 -8.01 1.39
C SER A 323 13.64 -7.01 0.94
N THR A 324 13.88 -5.98 1.74
CA THR A 324 15.03 -5.08 1.60
C THR A 324 15.72 -4.91 2.95
N THR A 325 17.03 -4.70 2.93
CA THR A 325 17.78 -4.46 4.16
C THR A 325 17.56 -3.06 4.70
N GLU A 326 18.07 -2.80 5.90
CA GLU A 326 18.09 -1.47 6.50
C GLU A 326 18.63 -0.38 5.55
N ASN A 327 19.66 -0.72 4.76
CA ASN A 327 20.32 0.21 3.85
C ASN A 327 19.68 0.23 2.45
N GLY A 328 18.55 -0.45 2.25
CA GLY A 328 17.88 -0.54 0.94
C GLY A 328 18.54 -1.50 -0.04
N ASN A 329 19.39 -2.41 0.44
CA ASN A 329 20.07 -3.39 -0.40
C ASN A 329 19.24 -4.67 -0.57
N LYS A 330 19.56 -5.46 -1.60
CA LYS A 330 19.04 -6.82 -1.76
C LYS A 330 19.63 -7.72 -0.66
N PRO A 331 18.82 -8.36 0.21
CA PRO A 331 19.33 -9.32 1.18
C PRO A 331 19.80 -10.61 0.52
N TRP A 332 20.68 -11.34 1.21
CA TRP A 332 21.32 -12.55 0.69
C TRP A 332 20.36 -13.73 0.43
N TYR A 333 19.22 -13.76 1.13
CA TYR A 333 18.19 -14.80 0.99
C TYR A 333 17.14 -14.45 -0.07
N LEU A 334 17.14 -13.23 -0.61
CA LEU A 334 16.10 -12.79 -1.54
C LEU A 334 16.11 -13.59 -2.84
N GLU A 335 14.95 -14.16 -3.16
CA GLU A 335 14.61 -14.66 -4.48
C GLU A 335 14.06 -13.53 -5.37
N ALA A 336 14.52 -13.48 -6.61
CA ALA A 336 14.05 -12.50 -7.58
C ALA A 336 13.09 -13.19 -8.54
N CYS A 337 12.00 -12.51 -8.92
CA CYS A 337 11.12 -12.94 -9.99
C CYS A 337 10.20 -11.80 -10.44
N SER A 338 9.51 -12.01 -11.56
CA SER A 338 8.57 -11.05 -12.14
C SER A 338 7.23 -10.94 -11.40
N SER A 339 6.91 -11.88 -10.51
CA SER A 339 5.65 -11.88 -9.74
C SER A 339 5.70 -11.05 -8.46
N ILE A 340 6.88 -10.64 -8.00
CA ILE A 340 7.02 -9.75 -6.83
C ILE A 340 6.30 -8.43 -7.11
N MET A 341 5.39 -8.05 -6.22
CA MET A 341 4.61 -6.81 -6.36
C MET A 341 5.20 -5.67 -5.56
N VAL A 342 5.65 -5.95 -4.33
CA VAL A 342 6.10 -4.94 -3.37
C VAL A 342 7.26 -5.47 -2.52
N THR A 343 7.97 -4.56 -1.86
CA THR A 343 9.09 -4.87 -0.98
C THR A 343 8.89 -4.19 0.37
N THR A 344 9.24 -4.89 1.45
CA THR A 344 9.23 -4.34 2.81
C THR A 344 10.58 -4.60 3.50
N TYR A 345 10.84 -3.89 4.60
CA TYR A 345 12.07 -4.12 5.36
C TYR A 345 12.05 -5.50 6.02
N SER A 346 13.21 -6.15 6.07
CA SER A 346 13.42 -7.39 6.81
C SER A 346 14.87 -7.43 7.33
N SER A 347 15.40 -8.62 7.58
CA SER A 347 16.78 -8.81 8.02
C SER A 347 17.81 -8.61 6.89
N GLY A 348 19.02 -8.20 7.27
CA GLY A 348 20.12 -7.96 6.34
C GLY A 348 21.36 -8.80 6.62
N ASP A 349 22.51 -8.30 6.19
CA ASP A 349 23.81 -8.91 6.48
C ASP A 349 24.17 -8.78 7.98
N PHE A 350 25.21 -9.47 8.46
CA PHE A 350 25.58 -9.55 9.88
C PHE A 350 25.78 -8.19 10.58
N HIS A 351 26.12 -7.14 9.81
CA HIS A 351 26.34 -5.79 10.33
C HIS A 351 25.10 -4.89 10.31
N GLU A 352 24.01 -5.32 9.68
CA GLU A 352 22.76 -4.55 9.58
C GLU A 352 21.79 -4.91 10.72
N ARG A 353 20.96 -3.95 11.13
CA ARG A 353 19.96 -4.20 12.18
C ARG A 353 18.88 -5.16 11.65
N LYS A 354 18.46 -6.08 12.51
CA LYS A 354 17.32 -6.97 12.24
C LYS A 354 16.02 -6.32 12.69
N MET A 355 14.90 -6.84 12.20
CA MET A 355 13.60 -6.49 12.76
C MET A 355 13.45 -7.07 14.16
N VAL A 356 12.99 -6.24 15.08
CA VAL A 356 12.59 -6.64 16.43
C VAL A 356 11.31 -7.47 16.33
N ARG A 357 11.28 -8.64 16.98
CA ARG A 357 10.16 -9.59 16.93
C ARG A 357 9.80 -10.10 18.32
N LEU A 358 8.54 -10.50 18.49
CA LEU A 358 8.03 -11.09 19.72
C LEU A 358 8.76 -12.42 20.04
N PRO A 359 9.05 -12.69 21.32
CA PRO A 359 9.41 -14.03 21.76
C PRO A 359 8.14 -14.89 21.91
N VAL A 360 8.35 -16.17 22.15
CA VAL A 360 7.32 -17.08 22.69
C VAL A 360 7.63 -17.28 24.18
N LEU A 361 6.62 -17.26 25.04
CA LEU A 361 6.75 -17.07 26.50
C LEU A 361 7.47 -18.20 27.25
N ASP A 362 7.60 -19.41 26.68
CA ASP A 362 8.26 -20.56 27.33
C ASP A 362 9.80 -20.57 27.17
N SER A 363 10.37 -19.54 26.54
CA SER A 363 11.82 -19.33 26.56
C SER A 363 12.21 -18.47 27.77
N ASP A 364 13.22 -18.89 28.53
CA ASP A 364 13.78 -18.28 29.76
C ASP A 364 14.24 -16.80 29.66
N ALA A 365 13.84 -16.10 28.60
CA ALA A 365 13.79 -14.66 28.54
C ALA A 365 12.48 -14.22 27.88
N ALA A 366 11.50 -13.82 28.69
CA ALA A 366 10.36 -12.98 28.29
C ALA A 366 10.81 -11.55 27.90
N GLN A 367 11.93 -11.44 27.19
CA GLN A 367 12.46 -10.21 26.64
C GLN A 367 12.33 -10.27 25.13
N CYS A 368 11.64 -9.28 24.57
CA CYS A 368 11.62 -9.12 23.11
C CYS A 368 13.04 -9.17 22.52
N SER A 369 13.20 -10.04 21.53
CA SER A 369 14.47 -10.30 20.83
C SER A 369 15.07 -9.00 20.26
N ARG A 370 16.40 -8.91 20.19
CA ARG A 370 17.13 -7.72 19.70
C ARG A 370 17.20 -7.66 18.18
#